data_AF-A0AAQ4FP85-F1
#
_entry.id   AF-A0AAQ4FP85-F1
#
_cell.length_a   1.000
_cell.length_b   1.000
_cell.length_c   1.000
_cell.angle_alpha   90.00
_cell.angle_beta   90.00
_cell.angle_gamma   90.00
#
_symmetry.space_group_name_H-M   'P 1'
#
loop_
_entity.id
_entity.type
_entity.pdbx_description
1 polymer ?
#
loop_
_entity_poly.entity_id
_entity_poly.type
_entity_poly.pdbx_seq_one_letter_code
_entity_poly.pdbx_strand_id
1 'polypeptide(L)'
;MFKDADAAIPCKGEMDREEFENNHSRDITCHLKQSVDIAQGTVFSRFCSGLVSKEGATCVPCRCLRKSLQSRKCRLKARKPLKRNISKHLKLAWQRTKRLGSHVSTLQQMVSKIKIENSKISEEALEKKLQTLSSKQKEAAIHVCSS
;
A
#
# COMPACT_ATOMS: atom_id res chain seq x y z
N MET A 1 -34.83 0.70 42.58
CA MET A 1 -34.14 -0.41 41.90
C MET A 1 -32.71 0.00 41.64
N PHE A 2 -31.82 -0.31 42.58
CA PHE A 2 -30.39 -0.06 42.43
C PHE A 2 -29.86 -1.09 41.44
N LYS A 3 -29.40 -0.65 40.26
CA LYS A 3 -28.74 -1.54 39.31
C LYS A 3 -27.40 -1.91 39.89
N ASP A 4 -27.18 -3.21 40.01
CA ASP A 4 -25.94 -3.82 40.45
C ASP A 4 -24.74 -3.15 39.79
N ALA A 5 -23.69 -2.93 40.57
CA ALA A 5 -22.39 -2.56 40.04
C ALA A 5 -22.00 -3.64 39.02
N ASP A 6 -22.04 -3.30 37.73
CA ASP A 6 -21.64 -4.19 36.64
C ASP A 6 -20.23 -4.70 36.94
N ALA A 7 -20.14 -5.91 37.50
CA ALA A 7 -18.85 -6.56 37.72
C ALA A 7 -18.18 -6.62 36.36
N ALA A 8 -17.04 -5.95 36.22
CA ALA A 8 -16.35 -5.91 34.95
C ALA A 8 -15.72 -7.29 34.71
N ILE A 9 -16.34 -8.08 33.84
CA ILE A 9 -15.92 -9.46 33.56
C ILE A 9 -14.77 -9.43 32.56
N PRO A 10 -13.69 -10.22 32.75
CA PRO A 10 -12.59 -10.27 31.80
C PRO A 10 -13.03 -10.76 30.42
N CYS A 11 -12.51 -10.12 29.38
CA CYS A 11 -12.71 -10.54 27.99
C CYS A 11 -12.13 -11.94 27.80
N LYS A 12 -12.92 -12.86 27.22
CA LYS A 12 -12.47 -14.21 26.87
C LYS A 12 -11.34 -14.23 25.82
N GLY A 13 -11.08 -13.09 25.19
CA GLY A 13 -10.13 -12.99 24.09
C GLY A 13 -10.70 -13.57 22.81
N GLU A 14 -9.82 -13.76 21.85
CA GLU A 14 -10.20 -14.14 20.51
C GLU A 14 -10.13 -15.66 20.33
N MET A 15 -8.94 -16.23 20.39
CA MET A 15 -8.72 -17.67 20.24
C MET A 15 -7.53 -18.10 21.07
N ASP A 16 -7.37 -19.41 21.24
CA ASP A 16 -6.20 -19.94 21.94
C ASP A 16 -4.94 -19.77 21.08
N ARG A 17 -3.80 -19.63 21.75
CA ARG A 17 -2.50 -19.43 21.10
C ARG A 17 -2.18 -20.57 20.14
N GLU A 18 -2.49 -21.81 20.53
CA GLU A 18 -2.27 -22.98 19.69
C GLU A 18 -3.12 -22.93 18.40
N GLU A 19 -4.39 -22.54 18.51
CA GLU A 19 -5.25 -22.35 17.33
C GLU A 19 -4.67 -21.29 16.38
N PHE A 20 -4.18 -20.18 16.94
CA PHE A 20 -3.56 -19.10 16.17
C PHE A 20 -2.25 -19.52 15.50
N GLU A 21 -1.37 -20.21 16.23
CA GLU A 21 -0.09 -20.67 15.72
C GLU A 21 -0.27 -21.68 14.59
N ASN A 22 -1.20 -22.62 14.75
CA ASN A 22 -1.47 -23.66 13.76
C ASN A 22 -2.21 -23.15 12.52
N ASN A 23 -3.12 -22.19 12.68
CA ASN A 23 -4.02 -21.79 11.59
C ASN A 23 -3.69 -20.43 10.93
N HIS A 24 -2.96 -19.55 11.60
CA HIS A 24 -2.89 -18.13 11.22
C HIS A 24 -1.49 -17.52 11.23
N SER A 25 -0.57 -17.99 12.09
CA SER A 25 0.74 -17.34 12.33
C SER A 25 1.64 -17.19 11.09
N ARG A 26 1.59 -18.15 10.16
CA ARG A 26 2.48 -18.20 8.99
C ARG A 26 2.06 -17.27 7.85
N ASP A 27 0.78 -16.92 7.78
CA ASP A 27 0.14 -16.38 6.56
C ASP A 27 -0.62 -15.06 6.76
N ILE A 28 -0.52 -14.52 7.97
CA ILE A 28 -1.08 -13.25 8.40
C ILE A 28 -0.25 -12.07 7.85
N THR A 29 -0.93 -11.02 7.40
CA THR A 29 -0.28 -9.82 6.86
C THR A 29 0.40 -9.01 7.98
N CYS A 30 1.44 -8.23 7.66
CA CYS A 30 2.15 -7.40 8.65
C CYS A 30 1.19 -6.53 9.48
N HIS A 31 0.20 -5.92 8.83
CA HIS A 31 -0.82 -5.11 9.51
C HIS A 31 -1.65 -5.93 10.51
N LEU A 32 -2.09 -7.14 10.14
CA LEU A 32 -2.91 -7.96 11.02
C LEU A 32 -2.07 -8.54 12.18
N LYS A 33 -0.77 -8.79 11.97
CA LYS A 33 0.17 -9.12 13.07
C LYS A 33 0.28 -7.99 14.09
N GLN A 34 0.34 -6.74 13.65
CA GLN A 34 0.44 -5.59 14.56
C GLN A 34 -0.80 -5.37 15.43
N SER A 35 -1.95 -5.92 15.02
CA SER A 35 -3.21 -5.86 15.77
C SER A 35 -3.39 -7.04 16.74
N VAL A 36 -2.46 -7.99 16.78
CA VAL A 36 -2.51 -9.17 17.64
C VAL A 36 -1.65 -8.92 18.89
N ASP A 37 -2.21 -9.28 20.03
CA ASP A 37 -1.49 -9.41 21.30
C ASP A 37 -1.73 -10.81 21.89
N ILE A 38 -0.78 -11.36 22.62
CA ILE A 38 -0.89 -12.71 23.19
C ILE A 38 -0.59 -12.63 24.69
N ALA A 39 -1.61 -12.92 25.50
CA ALA A 39 -1.52 -12.92 26.94
C ALA A 39 -2.09 -14.22 27.51
N GLN A 40 -1.37 -14.84 28.45
CA GLN A 40 -1.82 -16.04 29.17
C GLN A 40 -2.28 -17.20 28.27
N GLY A 41 -1.67 -17.36 27.09
CA GLY A 41 -2.05 -18.42 26.15
C GLY A 41 -3.29 -18.11 25.30
N THR A 42 -3.86 -16.90 25.43
CA THR A 42 -4.99 -16.44 24.64
C THR A 42 -4.56 -15.27 23.74
N VAL A 43 -5.10 -15.25 22.53
CA VAL A 43 -4.89 -14.19 21.55
C VAL A 43 -5.92 -13.10 21.75
N PHE A 44 -5.49 -11.85 21.78
CA PHE A 44 -6.32 -10.66 21.90
C PHE A 44 -6.08 -9.71 20.74
N SER A 45 -7.01 -8.79 20.53
CA SER A 45 -6.71 -7.57 19.80
C SER A 45 -5.82 -6.68 20.65
N ARG A 46 -4.85 -6.01 20.04
CA ARG A 46 -4.07 -4.95 20.69
C ARG A 46 -4.93 -3.81 21.23
N PHE A 47 -6.14 -3.67 20.71
CA PHE A 47 -7.15 -2.70 21.17
C PHE A 47 -8.19 -3.32 22.11
N CYS A 48 -7.91 -4.49 22.69
CA CYS A 48 -8.81 -5.14 23.64
C CYS A 48 -9.04 -4.24 24.85
N SER A 49 -10.31 -4.03 25.22
CA SER A 49 -10.70 -3.29 26.42
C SER A 49 -10.44 -4.04 27.73
N GLY A 50 -10.01 -5.32 27.66
CA GLY A 50 -9.83 -6.20 28.81
C GLY A 50 -11.12 -6.66 29.48
N LEU A 51 -12.21 -5.90 29.36
CA LEU A 51 -13.45 -6.08 30.11
C LEU A 51 -14.69 -6.14 29.19
N VAL A 52 -15.70 -6.91 29.60
CA VAL A 52 -16.98 -7.13 28.92
C VAL A 52 -18.13 -7.18 29.93
N SER A 53 -19.36 -6.91 29.46
CA SER A 53 -20.57 -6.90 30.30
C SER A 53 -21.18 -8.27 30.57
N LYS A 54 -20.66 -9.34 29.96
CA LYS A 54 -21.23 -10.70 30.05
C LYS A 54 -20.12 -11.74 30.10
N GLU A 55 -20.34 -12.78 30.90
CA GLU A 55 -19.42 -13.91 31.00
C GLU A 55 -19.31 -14.66 29.68
N GLY A 56 -18.08 -15.09 29.36
CA GLY A 56 -17.75 -15.75 28.09
C GLY A 56 -17.81 -14.85 26.85
N ALA A 57 -18.12 -13.55 27.00
CA ALA A 57 -18.19 -12.64 25.88
C ALA A 57 -16.81 -12.16 25.42
N THR A 58 -16.75 -11.78 24.14
CA THR A 58 -15.59 -11.15 23.53
C THR A 58 -15.90 -9.70 23.22
N CYS A 59 -14.95 -8.82 23.51
CA CYS A 59 -15.07 -7.41 23.16
C CYS A 59 -15.10 -7.24 21.63
N VAL A 60 -15.67 -6.11 21.16
CA VAL A 60 -15.79 -5.83 19.72
C VAL A 60 -14.43 -5.89 19.00
N PRO A 61 -13.32 -5.34 19.53
CA PRO A 61 -12.00 -5.46 18.92
C PRO A 61 -11.54 -6.91 18.70
N CYS A 62 -11.68 -7.78 19.69
CA CYS A 62 -11.33 -9.21 19.55
C CYS A 62 -12.21 -9.90 18.52
N ARG A 63 -13.53 -9.63 18.52
CA ARG A 63 -14.45 -10.19 17.53
C ARG A 63 -14.13 -9.77 16.10
N CYS A 64 -13.72 -8.51 15.89
CA CYS A 64 -13.28 -8.02 14.58
C CYS A 64 -11.98 -8.67 14.14
N LEU A 65 -11.06 -8.91 15.08
CA LEU A 65 -9.84 -9.66 14.84
C LEU A 65 -10.16 -11.10 14.38
N ARG A 66 -11.11 -11.81 15.04
CA ARG A 66 -11.61 -13.15 14.59
C ARG A 66 -11.94 -13.16 13.12
N LYS A 67 -12.84 -12.24 12.76
CA LYS A 67 -13.44 -12.19 11.43
C LYS A 67 -12.37 -11.89 10.40
N SER A 68 -11.41 -11.04 10.72
CA SER A 68 -10.29 -10.69 9.86
C SER A 68 -9.35 -11.88 9.64
N LEU A 69 -8.98 -12.58 10.71
CA LEU A 69 -8.15 -13.79 10.66
C LEU A 69 -8.83 -14.91 9.88
N GLN A 70 -10.11 -15.16 10.14
CA GLN A 70 -10.89 -16.17 9.44
C GLN A 70 -11.10 -15.82 7.96
N SER A 71 -11.42 -14.56 7.65
CA SER A 71 -11.54 -14.10 6.26
C SER A 71 -10.24 -14.27 5.49
N ARG A 72 -9.10 -13.99 6.14
CA ARG A 72 -7.78 -14.20 5.55
C ARG A 72 -7.53 -15.69 5.27
N LYS A 73 -7.80 -16.57 6.25
CA LYS A 73 -7.70 -18.02 6.10
C LYS A 73 -8.53 -18.52 4.92
N CYS A 74 -9.79 -18.09 4.83
CA CYS A 74 -10.67 -18.45 3.71
C CYS A 74 -10.13 -17.95 2.37
N ARG A 75 -9.64 -16.70 2.28
CA ARG A 75 -9.04 -16.17 1.05
C ARG A 75 -7.81 -16.94 0.61
N LEU A 76 -6.99 -17.40 1.55
CA LEU A 76 -5.80 -18.18 1.25
C LEU A 76 -6.14 -19.60 0.81
N LYS A 77 -7.12 -20.25 1.46
CA LYS A 77 -7.64 -21.55 1.00
C LYS A 77 -8.31 -21.45 -0.37
N ALA A 78 -9.04 -20.36 -0.64
CA ALA A 78 -9.71 -20.11 -1.91
C ALA A 78 -8.74 -19.73 -3.04
N ARG A 79 -7.53 -19.26 -2.69
CA ARG A 79 -6.40 -19.21 -3.63
C ARG A 79 -5.93 -20.64 -3.89
N LYS A 80 -6.71 -21.38 -4.67
CA LYS A 80 -6.12 -22.42 -5.53
C LYS A 80 -4.90 -21.76 -6.20
N PRO A 81 -3.77 -22.47 -6.38
CA PRO A 81 -2.73 -21.98 -7.26
C PRO A 81 -3.42 -21.77 -8.61
N LEU A 82 -3.80 -20.52 -8.92
CA LEU A 82 -4.02 -20.10 -10.27
C LEU A 82 -2.76 -20.58 -10.95
N LYS A 83 -2.88 -21.58 -11.84
CA LYS A 83 -1.83 -21.93 -12.78
C LYS A 83 -1.63 -20.67 -13.61
N ARG A 84 -0.96 -19.68 -13.02
CA ARG A 84 -0.57 -18.44 -13.65
C ARG A 84 0.25 -18.95 -14.80
N ASN A 85 -0.24 -18.73 -16.01
CA ASN A 85 0.48 -19.16 -17.18
C ASN A 85 1.72 -18.26 -17.24
N ILE A 86 2.78 -18.65 -16.54
CA ILE A 86 3.99 -17.86 -16.29
C ILE A 86 4.54 -17.41 -17.64
N SER A 87 4.50 -18.28 -18.64
CA SER A 87 4.82 -17.98 -20.04
C SER A 87 4.03 -16.78 -20.59
N LYS A 88 2.71 -16.74 -20.39
CA LYS A 88 1.88 -15.60 -20.83
C LYS A 88 2.25 -14.30 -20.09
N HIS A 89 2.50 -14.37 -18.79
CA HIS A 89 2.91 -13.20 -18.00
C HIS A 89 4.29 -12.67 -18.44
N LEU A 90 5.26 -13.56 -18.62
CA LEU A 90 6.60 -13.21 -19.11
C LEU A 90 6.54 -12.61 -20.51
N LYS A 91 5.74 -13.18 -21.42
CA LYS A 91 5.53 -12.65 -22.77
C LYS A 91 4.96 -11.22 -22.73
N LEU A 92 3.95 -10.97 -21.91
CA LEU A 92 3.37 -9.64 -21.75
C LEU A 92 4.35 -8.64 -21.11
N ALA A 93 5.10 -9.08 -20.09
CA ALA A 93 6.13 -8.25 -19.45
C ALA A 93 7.23 -7.86 -20.46
N TRP A 94 7.75 -8.83 -21.22
CA TRP A 94 8.75 -8.60 -22.25
C TRP A 94 8.27 -7.62 -23.33
N GLN A 95 7.03 -7.78 -23.81
CA GLN A 95 6.45 -6.85 -24.79
C GLN A 95 6.35 -5.41 -24.24
N ARG A 96 5.97 -5.25 -22.96
CA ARG A 96 5.93 -3.93 -22.31
C ARG A 96 7.32 -3.32 -22.21
N THR A 97 8.31 -4.09 -21.75
CA THR A 97 9.69 -3.63 -21.65
C THR A 97 10.24 -3.21 -23.01
N LYS A 98 9.96 -3.98 -24.08
CA LYS A 98 10.37 -3.63 -25.44
C LYS A 98 9.76 -2.30 -25.91
N ARG A 99 8.46 -2.08 -25.68
CA ARG A 99 7.80 -0.81 -26.03
C ARG A 99 8.37 0.37 -25.26
N LEU A 100 8.60 0.20 -23.95
CA LEU A 100 9.21 1.23 -23.12
C LEU A 100 10.63 1.57 -23.59
N GLY A 101 11.44 0.56 -23.92
CA GLY A 101 12.78 0.77 -24.47
C GLY A 101 12.77 1.59 -25.76
N SER A 102 11.83 1.29 -26.68
CA SER A 102 11.65 2.10 -27.90
C SER A 102 11.27 3.54 -27.58
N HIS A 103 10.36 3.76 -26.64
CA HIS A 103 9.93 5.11 -26.25
C HIS A 103 11.07 5.91 -25.61
N VAL A 104 11.85 5.28 -24.73
CA VAL A 104 13.04 5.91 -24.12
C VAL A 104 14.04 6.32 -25.19
N SER A 105 14.32 5.46 -26.18
CA SER A 105 15.21 5.78 -27.30
C SER A 105 14.70 6.98 -28.11
N THR A 106 13.40 7.02 -28.42
CA THR A 106 12.79 8.17 -29.12
C THR A 106 12.92 9.46 -28.31
N LEU A 107 12.62 9.43 -27.01
CA LEU A 107 12.76 10.61 -26.15
C LEU A 107 14.21 11.08 -26.05
N GLN A 108 15.17 10.18 -25.95
CA GLN A 108 16.60 10.52 -25.94
C GLN A 108 17.05 11.19 -27.24
N GLN A 109 16.54 10.73 -28.40
CA GLN A 109 16.79 11.38 -29.69
C GLN A 109 16.17 12.78 -29.74
N MET A 110 14.93 12.94 -29.25
CA MET A 110 14.27 14.25 -29.21
C MET A 110 15.02 15.24 -28.31
N VAL A 111 15.42 14.83 -27.11
CA VAL A 111 16.20 15.66 -26.18
C VAL A 111 17.53 16.05 -26.82
N SER A 112 18.22 15.12 -27.46
CA SER A 112 19.49 15.40 -28.15
C SER A 112 19.32 16.42 -29.28
N LYS A 113 18.25 16.29 -30.09
CA LYS A 113 17.93 17.27 -31.14
C LYS A 113 17.67 18.65 -30.56
N ILE A 114 16.84 18.75 -29.53
CA ILE A 114 16.53 20.02 -28.86
C ILE A 114 17.80 20.65 -28.27
N LYS A 115 18.70 19.86 -27.68
CA LYS A 115 19.98 20.36 -27.17
C LYS A 115 20.86 20.96 -28.29
N ILE A 116 20.95 20.29 -29.43
CA ILE A 116 21.71 20.78 -30.60
C ILE A 116 21.06 22.02 -31.21
N GLU A 117 19.73 22.08 -31.27
CA GLU A 117 19.00 23.25 -31.75
C GLU A 117 19.21 24.44 -30.80
N ASN A 118 19.11 24.22 -29.49
CA ASN A 118 19.34 25.24 -28.48
C ASN A 118 20.79 25.75 -28.49
N SER A 119 21.79 24.88 -28.71
CA SER A 119 23.20 25.32 -28.78
C SER A 119 23.51 26.18 -30.02
N LYS A 120 22.60 26.21 -31.01
CA LYS A 120 22.73 27.06 -32.21
C LYS A 120 22.01 28.40 -32.07
N ILE A 121 21.18 28.56 -31.04
CA ILE A 121 20.49 29.82 -30.77
C ILE A 121 21.48 30.73 -30.03
N SER A 122 21.81 31.87 -30.64
CA SER A 122 22.57 32.92 -29.95
C SER A 122 21.75 33.55 -28.82
N GLU A 123 22.41 34.08 -27.80
CA GLU A 123 21.75 34.75 -26.67
C GLU A 123 20.81 35.88 -27.14
N GLU A 124 21.20 36.63 -28.17
CA GLU A 124 20.35 37.67 -28.78
C GLU A 124 19.05 37.12 -29.41
N ALA A 125 19.10 35.93 -30.00
CA ALA A 125 17.93 35.28 -30.58
C ALA A 125 17.02 34.69 -29.50
N LEU A 126 17.59 34.28 -28.36
CA LEU A 126 16.85 33.82 -27.19
C LEU A 126 16.10 34.98 -26.52
N GLU A 127 16.75 36.13 -26.34
CA GLU A 127 16.12 37.34 -25.78
C GLU A 127 14.95 37.83 -26.64
N LYS A 128 15.11 37.86 -27.98
CA LYS A 128 14.02 38.22 -28.90
C LYS A 128 12.82 37.27 -28.76
N LYS A 129 13.06 35.96 -28.61
CA LYS A 129 11.97 34.99 -28.38
C LYS A 129 11.30 35.20 -27.02
N LEU A 130 12.07 35.44 -25.95
CA LEU A 130 11.53 35.74 -24.63
C LEU A 130 10.66 37.00 -24.64
N GLN A 131 11.00 38.01 -25.45
CA GLN A 131 10.19 39.22 -25.59
C GLN A 131 8.81 38.95 -26.20
N THR A 132 8.69 37.98 -27.12
CA THR A 132 7.42 37.59 -27.77
C THR A 132 6.48 36.74 -26.90
N LEU A 133 6.93 36.20 -25.78
CA LEU A 133 6.10 35.37 -24.90
C LEU A 133 5.15 36.21 -24.04
N SER A 134 4.04 35.61 -23.58
CA SER A 134 3.15 36.24 -22.60
C SER A 134 3.81 36.33 -21.21
N SER A 135 3.38 37.28 -20.36
CA SER A 135 4.00 37.53 -19.05
C SER A 135 4.14 36.28 -18.19
N LYS A 136 3.08 35.44 -18.11
CA LYS A 136 3.09 34.17 -17.37
C LYS A 136 4.11 33.16 -17.92
N GLN A 137 4.36 33.16 -19.23
CA GLN A 137 5.34 32.28 -19.85
C GLN A 137 6.78 32.77 -19.64
N LYS A 138 6.98 34.09 -19.57
CA LYS A 138 8.30 34.69 -19.25
C LYS A 138 8.75 34.30 -17.85
N GLU A 139 7.88 34.44 -16.84
CA GLU A 139 8.19 34.07 -15.46
C GLU A 139 8.58 32.59 -15.33
N ALA A 140 7.82 31.70 -15.98
CA ALA A 140 8.12 30.26 -15.99
C ALA A 140 9.46 29.95 -16.66
N ALA A 141 9.78 30.61 -17.77
CA ALA A 141 11.05 30.40 -18.48
C ALA A 141 12.25 30.88 -17.63
N ILE A 142 12.14 32.04 -16.98
CA ILE A 142 13.19 32.58 -16.11
C ILE A 142 13.46 31.64 -14.92
N HIS A 143 12.41 31.12 -14.29
CA HIS A 143 12.56 30.17 -13.17
C HIS A 143 13.29 28.88 -13.58
N VAL A 144 13.04 28.38 -14.79
CA VAL A 144 13.70 27.16 -15.32
C VAL A 144 15.16 27.42 -15.70
N CYS A 145 15.50 28.62 -16.18
CA CYS A 145 16.89 28.97 -16.50
C CYS A 145 17.74 29.37 -15.29
N SER A 146 17.12 29.68 -14.15
CA SER A 146 17.81 30.10 -12.92
C SER A 146 18.05 28.97 -11.91
N SER A 147 17.59 27.74 -12.21
CA SER A 147 17.70 26.53 -11.37
C SER A 147 18.74 25.56 -11.95
#